data_AF-A0A1G6KWI3-F1
#
_entry.id   AF-A0A1G6KWI3-F1
#
_cell.length_a   1.000
_cell.length_b   1.000
_cell.length_c   1.000
_cell.angle_alpha   90.00
_cell.angle_beta   90.00
_cell.angle_gamma   90.00
#
_symmetry.space_group_name_H-M   'P 1'
#
loop_
_entity.id
_entity.type
_entity.pdbx_description
1 polymer ?
#
loop_
_entity_poly.entity_id
_entity_poly.type
_entity_poly.pdbx_seq_one_letter_code
_entity_poly.pdbx_strand_id
1 'polypeptide(L)'
;MSPARTPRYTVPGLGVDEGRRIIDLLTLRLHALNDLALTLKHIHWNVVGPHFIAVHEMLDPQTAAVRDMADAAAERISALGGEPNGTPGALVKERTWDDYSVGRADAIAHLGALDLVYTGIIEDHRAAVEKAGELDPVTEDLLIEHLRGLEQFQWFVRAHLESSSGALSTAGADTEEAAAEAASPKRAASGSAPAKKTALPAPAKRTAKKTAKKAVKKTTASRRTTR
;
A
#
# COMPACT_ATOMS: atom_id res chain seq x y z
N MET A 1 9.71 17.90 -6.82
CA MET A 1 9.84 17.28 -8.15
C MET A 1 10.56 18.23 -9.09
N SER A 2 11.47 17.74 -9.94
CA SER A 2 12.05 18.58 -11.00
C SER A 2 11.00 18.80 -12.10
N PRO A 3 10.90 20.01 -12.69
CA PRO A 3 9.97 20.23 -13.78
C PRO A 3 10.35 19.37 -14.99
N ALA A 4 9.35 18.83 -15.66
CA ALA A 4 9.45 18.16 -16.94
C ALA A 4 10.08 19.09 -17.96
N ARG A 5 10.86 18.50 -18.87
CA ARG A 5 11.39 19.23 -20.02
C ARG A 5 10.21 19.67 -20.89
N THR A 6 10.25 20.90 -21.39
CA THR A 6 9.26 21.36 -22.38
C THR A 6 9.27 20.39 -23.56
N PRO A 7 8.11 19.82 -23.95
CA PRO A 7 8.06 18.87 -25.04
C PRO A 7 8.29 19.59 -26.36
N ARG A 8 8.84 18.88 -27.36
CA ARG A 8 9.12 19.45 -28.69
C ARG A 8 7.88 19.60 -29.56
N TYR A 9 6.85 18.83 -29.24
CA TYR A 9 5.52 18.87 -29.84
C TYR A 9 4.51 18.61 -28.71
N THR A 10 3.24 18.91 -28.95
CA THR A 10 2.15 18.51 -28.05
C THR A 10 0.91 18.26 -28.90
N VAL A 11 -0.22 17.95 -28.25
CA VAL A 11 -1.50 17.77 -28.94
C VAL A 11 -1.91 19.05 -29.70
N PRO A 12 -2.56 18.93 -30.88
CA PRO A 12 -3.00 20.10 -31.63
C PRO A 12 -3.91 21.01 -30.83
N GLY A 13 -3.67 22.32 -30.90
CA GLY A 13 -4.47 23.33 -30.18
C GLY A 13 -3.95 23.72 -28.81
N LEU A 14 -2.92 23.03 -28.28
CA LEU A 14 -2.30 23.33 -27.00
C LEU A 14 -0.88 23.91 -27.19
N GLY A 15 -0.49 24.90 -26.38
CA GLY A 15 0.88 25.39 -26.34
C GLY A 15 1.83 24.39 -25.68
N VAL A 16 3.09 24.31 -26.12
CA VAL A 16 4.08 23.38 -25.54
C VAL A 16 4.34 23.65 -24.05
N ASP A 17 4.23 24.90 -23.60
CA ASP A 17 4.37 25.26 -22.19
C ASP A 17 3.16 24.85 -21.35
N GLU A 18 1.96 24.86 -21.92
CA GLU A 18 0.75 24.30 -21.29
C GLU A 18 0.87 22.78 -21.22
N GLY A 19 1.28 22.14 -22.32
CA GLY A 19 1.57 20.70 -22.37
C GLY A 19 2.58 20.28 -21.31
N ARG A 20 3.68 21.02 -21.14
CA ARG A 20 4.67 20.78 -20.08
C ARG A 20 4.04 20.82 -18.68
N ARG A 21 3.20 21.82 -18.39
CA ARG A 21 2.54 21.95 -17.09
C ARG A 21 1.59 20.78 -16.82
N ILE A 22 0.87 20.31 -17.84
CA ILE A 22 0.00 19.14 -17.70
C ILE A 22 0.82 17.86 -17.51
N ILE A 23 1.94 17.71 -18.23
CA ILE A 23 2.88 16.60 -18.02
C ILE A 23 3.41 16.59 -16.58
N ASP A 24 3.78 17.76 -16.03
CA ASP A 24 4.20 17.89 -14.62
C ASP A 24 3.12 17.39 -13.65
N LEU A 25 1.86 17.78 -13.89
CA LEU A 25 0.71 17.36 -13.07
C LEU A 25 0.50 15.84 -13.16
N LEU A 26 0.41 15.30 -14.38
CA LEU A 26 0.16 13.88 -14.61
C LEU A 26 1.30 12.99 -14.13
N THR A 27 2.55 13.45 -14.15
CA THR A 27 3.70 12.66 -13.68
C THR A 27 3.55 12.32 -12.19
N LEU A 28 3.13 13.29 -11.36
CA LEU A 28 2.90 13.02 -9.94
C LEU A 28 1.65 12.13 -9.73
N ARG A 29 0.63 12.26 -10.58
CA ARG A 29 -0.55 11.36 -10.54
C ARG A 29 -0.19 9.93 -10.93
N LEU A 30 0.64 9.74 -11.95
CA LEU A 30 1.17 8.43 -12.35
C LEU A 30 1.93 7.76 -11.19
N HIS A 31 2.78 8.52 -10.48
CA HIS A 31 3.48 8.01 -9.29
C HIS A 31 2.50 7.58 -8.19
N ALA A 32 1.49 8.42 -7.89
CA ALA A 32 0.47 8.10 -6.89
C ALA A 32 -0.34 6.85 -7.24
N LEU A 33 -0.75 6.69 -8.51
CA LEU A 33 -1.53 5.54 -8.95
C LEU A 33 -0.70 4.26 -8.96
N ASN A 34 0.58 4.32 -9.37
CA ASN A 34 1.49 3.18 -9.29
C ASN A 34 1.74 2.75 -7.84
N ASP A 35 1.99 3.71 -6.94
CA ASP A 35 2.17 3.44 -5.51
C ASP A 35 0.90 2.83 -4.92
N LEU A 36 -0.28 3.41 -5.23
CA LEU A 36 -1.56 2.88 -4.79
C LEU A 36 -1.81 1.45 -5.25
N ALA A 37 -1.53 1.11 -6.51
CA ALA A 37 -1.70 -0.26 -7.01
C ALA A 37 -0.80 -1.27 -6.28
N LEU A 38 0.42 -0.86 -5.90
CA LEU A 38 1.33 -1.67 -5.10
C LEU A 38 0.83 -1.80 -3.65
N THR A 39 0.40 -0.69 -3.06
CA THR A 39 -0.15 -0.61 -1.70
C THR A 39 -1.42 -1.45 -1.56
N LEU A 40 -2.35 -1.39 -2.51
CA LEU A 40 -3.55 -2.24 -2.54
C LEU A 40 -3.19 -3.73 -2.56
N LYS A 41 -2.19 -4.13 -3.34
CA LYS A 41 -1.73 -5.53 -3.36
C LYS A 41 -1.00 -5.93 -2.08
N HIS A 42 -0.20 -5.04 -1.52
CA HIS A 42 0.42 -5.23 -0.22
C HIS A 42 -0.65 -5.51 0.85
N ILE A 43 -1.71 -4.70 0.91
CA ILE A 43 -2.83 -4.91 1.83
C ILE A 43 -3.51 -6.26 1.53
N HIS A 44 -3.87 -6.51 0.27
CA HIS A 44 -4.52 -7.75 -0.15
C HIS A 44 -3.77 -9.02 0.30
N TRP A 45 -2.44 -9.01 0.35
CA TRP A 45 -1.64 -10.13 0.84
C TRP A 45 -1.50 -10.19 2.37
N ASN A 46 -1.66 -9.06 3.06
CA ASN A 46 -1.33 -8.92 4.48
C ASN A 46 -2.55 -8.79 5.41
N VAL A 47 -3.77 -8.69 4.86
CA VAL A 47 -5.01 -8.78 5.64
C VAL A 47 -5.16 -10.15 6.32
N VAL A 48 -5.59 -10.13 7.58
CA VAL A 48 -6.01 -11.30 8.35
C VAL A 48 -7.32 -11.01 9.08
N GLY A 49 -7.85 -12.00 9.80
CA GLY A 49 -9.01 -11.82 10.69
C GLY A 49 -10.34 -12.28 10.08
N PRO A 50 -11.46 -12.06 10.80
CA PRO A 50 -12.77 -12.62 10.44
C PRO A 50 -13.31 -12.14 9.09
N HIS A 51 -12.86 -10.97 8.62
CA HIS A 51 -13.30 -10.34 7.37
C HIS A 51 -12.34 -10.60 6.19
N PHE A 52 -11.35 -11.50 6.36
CA PHE A 52 -10.26 -11.74 5.42
C PHE A 52 -10.73 -11.84 3.97
N ILE A 53 -11.59 -12.81 3.63
CA ILE A 53 -11.92 -13.08 2.23
C ILE A 53 -12.66 -11.92 1.57
N ALA A 54 -13.57 -11.28 2.30
CA ALA A 54 -14.36 -10.17 1.79
C ALA A 54 -13.47 -8.99 1.37
N VAL A 55 -12.56 -8.57 2.26
CA VAL A 55 -11.65 -7.45 1.97
C VAL A 55 -10.58 -7.86 0.96
N HIS A 56 -10.06 -9.08 1.05
CA HIS A 56 -9.09 -9.63 0.10
C HIS A 56 -9.62 -9.59 -1.34
N GLU A 57 -10.84 -10.09 -1.58
CA GLU A 57 -11.47 -10.09 -2.90
C GLU A 57 -11.93 -8.70 -3.34
N MET A 58 -12.35 -7.84 -2.41
CA MET A 58 -12.76 -6.46 -2.69
C MET A 58 -11.63 -5.61 -3.29
N LEU A 59 -10.37 -5.85 -2.88
CA LEU A 59 -9.22 -5.04 -3.30
C LEU A 59 -8.75 -5.33 -4.74
N ASP A 60 -9.08 -6.49 -5.31
CA ASP A 60 -8.55 -6.91 -6.61
C ASP A 60 -9.14 -6.16 -7.80
N PRO A 61 -10.47 -5.98 -7.91
CA PRO A 61 -11.06 -5.13 -8.94
C PRO A 61 -10.54 -3.69 -8.87
N GLN A 62 -10.33 -3.18 -7.65
CA GLN A 62 -9.78 -1.84 -7.47
C GLN A 62 -8.31 -1.75 -7.90
N THR A 63 -7.51 -2.77 -7.60
CA THR A 63 -6.12 -2.84 -8.07
C THR A 63 -6.06 -2.80 -9.60
N ALA A 64 -6.96 -3.52 -10.27
CA ALA A 64 -7.06 -3.50 -11.73
C ALA A 64 -7.44 -2.10 -12.24
N ALA A 65 -8.51 -1.50 -11.69
CA ALA A 65 -8.96 -0.17 -12.07
C ALA A 65 -7.86 0.90 -11.89
N VAL A 66 -7.13 0.88 -10.78
CA VAL A 66 -6.03 1.84 -10.53
C VAL A 66 -4.87 1.65 -11.52
N ARG A 67 -4.59 0.43 -11.96
CA ARG A 67 -3.59 0.16 -13.01
C ARG A 67 -4.04 0.72 -14.36
N ASP A 68 -5.32 0.59 -14.70
CA ASP A 68 -5.87 1.18 -15.92
C ASP A 68 -5.80 2.72 -15.86
N MET A 69 -6.07 3.32 -14.69
CA MET A 69 -5.89 4.76 -14.48
C MET A 69 -4.41 5.20 -14.65
N ALA A 70 -3.46 4.41 -14.13
CA ALA A 70 -2.04 4.68 -14.27
C ALA A 70 -1.61 4.63 -15.74
N ASP A 71 -2.09 3.62 -16.48
CA ASP A 71 -1.84 3.48 -17.92
C ASP A 71 -2.39 4.69 -18.70
N ALA A 72 -3.66 5.05 -18.47
CA ALA A 72 -4.28 6.20 -19.12
C ALA A 72 -3.54 7.52 -18.83
N ALA A 73 -3.06 7.72 -17.59
CA ALA A 73 -2.23 8.89 -17.25
C ALA A 73 -0.87 8.88 -17.97
N ALA A 74 -0.21 7.72 -18.06
CA ALA A 74 1.07 7.58 -18.75
C ALA A 74 0.94 7.77 -20.26
N GLU A 75 -0.09 7.21 -20.88
CA GLU A 75 -0.38 7.42 -22.29
C GLU A 75 -0.75 8.87 -22.58
N ARG A 76 -1.49 9.54 -21.67
CA ARG A 76 -1.77 10.98 -21.80
C ARG A 76 -0.50 11.83 -21.75
N ILE A 77 0.43 11.53 -20.85
CA ILE A 77 1.77 12.17 -20.83
C ILE A 77 2.47 12.00 -22.18
N SER A 78 2.45 10.77 -22.73
CA SER A 78 3.08 10.46 -24.02
C SER A 78 2.43 11.22 -25.18
N ALA A 79 1.10 11.32 -25.19
CA ALA A 79 0.34 12.06 -26.20
C ALA A 79 0.65 13.57 -26.17
N LEU A 80 0.94 14.13 -25.00
CA LEU A 80 1.39 15.52 -24.80
C LEU A 80 2.87 15.74 -25.19
N GLY A 81 3.57 14.69 -25.65
CA GLY A 81 4.99 14.75 -26.04
C GLY A 81 5.96 14.61 -24.87
N GLY A 82 5.47 14.24 -23.69
CA GLY A 82 6.27 13.91 -22.51
C GLY A 82 6.77 12.47 -22.52
N GLU A 83 7.60 12.14 -21.52
CA GLU A 83 8.12 10.80 -21.28
C GLU A 83 7.62 10.32 -19.91
N PRO A 84 6.62 9.40 -19.85
CA PRO A 84 6.16 8.88 -18.57
C PRO A 84 7.23 8.00 -17.93
N ASN A 85 7.45 8.16 -16.62
CA ASN A 85 8.45 7.37 -15.89
C ASN A 85 7.78 6.47 -14.85
N GLY A 86 7.58 5.20 -15.21
CA GLY A 86 7.00 4.18 -14.33
C GLY A 86 8.02 3.39 -13.49
N THR A 87 9.30 3.82 -13.44
CA THR A 87 10.31 3.07 -12.67
C THR A 87 10.17 3.31 -11.17
N PRO A 88 10.37 2.28 -10.32
CA PRO A 88 10.22 2.43 -8.86
C PRO A 88 11.20 3.44 -8.26
N GLY A 89 12.41 3.57 -8.83
CA GLY A 89 13.38 4.56 -8.38
C GLY A 89 12.94 6.00 -8.62
N ALA A 90 12.22 6.27 -9.72
CA ALA A 90 11.65 7.59 -9.99
C ALA A 90 10.48 7.89 -9.04
N LEU A 91 9.58 6.91 -8.87
CA LEU A 91 8.45 6.99 -7.93
C LEU A 91 8.95 7.40 -6.54
N VAL A 92 9.89 6.63 -5.97
CA VAL A 92 10.39 6.87 -4.60
C VAL A 92 11.11 8.21 -4.49
N LYS A 93 11.83 8.63 -5.54
CA LYS A 93 12.55 9.90 -5.55
C LYS A 93 11.61 11.11 -5.58
N GLU A 94 10.46 10.98 -6.22
CA GLU A 94 9.61 12.12 -6.57
C GLU A 94 8.32 12.22 -5.76
N ARG A 95 7.87 11.13 -5.13
CA ARG A 95 6.70 11.14 -4.25
C ARG A 95 6.85 12.12 -3.09
N THR A 96 5.72 12.64 -2.61
CA THR A 96 5.62 13.61 -1.52
C THR A 96 4.97 13.03 -0.26
N TRP A 97 4.83 11.72 -0.22
CA TRP A 97 4.25 10.93 0.87
C TRP A 97 5.22 9.81 1.27
N ASP A 98 5.01 9.28 2.47
CA ASP A 98 5.78 8.16 3.00
C ASP A 98 5.30 6.81 2.45
N ASP A 99 6.07 5.75 2.70
CA ASP A 99 5.66 4.39 2.33
C ASP A 99 4.53 3.91 3.24
N TYR A 100 3.64 3.07 2.72
CA TYR A 100 2.57 2.48 3.54
C TYR A 100 3.16 1.67 4.70
N SER A 101 2.76 2.03 5.91
CA SER A 101 3.41 1.64 7.17
C SER A 101 2.89 0.33 7.77
N VAL A 102 1.68 -0.10 7.40
CA VAL A 102 1.02 -1.24 8.05
C VAL A 102 1.44 -2.56 7.39
N GLY A 103 2.08 -3.43 8.18
CA GLY A 103 2.42 -4.81 7.79
C GLY A 103 1.22 -5.76 7.86
N ARG A 104 1.38 -6.96 8.40
CA ARG A 104 0.26 -7.89 8.62
C ARG A 104 -0.69 -7.37 9.70
N ALA A 105 -1.95 -7.10 9.35
CA ALA A 105 -2.96 -6.62 10.30
C ALA A 105 -4.38 -7.16 10.01
N ASP A 106 -5.30 -6.93 10.96
CA ASP A 106 -6.72 -7.21 10.74
C ASP A 106 -7.24 -6.42 9.53
N ALA A 107 -8.18 -7.01 8.79
CA ALA A 107 -8.76 -6.38 7.61
C ALA A 107 -9.32 -4.97 7.90
N ILE A 108 -10.01 -4.75 9.02
CA ILE A 108 -10.59 -3.45 9.35
C ILE A 108 -9.50 -2.43 9.74
N ALA A 109 -8.41 -2.88 10.36
CA ALA A 109 -7.24 -2.05 10.63
C ALA A 109 -6.61 -1.53 9.34
N HIS A 110 -6.42 -2.41 8.34
CA HIS A 110 -5.94 -1.99 7.03
C HIS A 110 -6.87 -0.99 6.34
N LEU A 111 -8.19 -1.18 6.44
CA LEU A 111 -9.17 -0.23 5.88
C LEU A 111 -9.08 1.14 6.56
N GLY A 112 -8.82 1.19 7.86
CA GLY A 112 -8.57 2.44 8.58
C GLY A 112 -7.38 3.22 8.03
N ALA A 113 -6.24 2.56 7.84
CA ALA A 113 -5.07 3.18 7.22
C ALA A 113 -5.31 3.55 5.74
N LEU A 114 -5.98 2.68 4.98
CA LEU A 114 -6.26 2.89 3.56
C LEU A 114 -7.16 4.11 3.32
N ASP A 115 -8.06 4.45 4.26
CA ASP A 115 -8.88 5.66 4.17
C ASP A 115 -8.03 6.95 4.14
N LEU A 116 -6.93 7.00 4.92
CA LEU A 116 -6.00 8.13 4.89
C LEU A 116 -5.22 8.20 3.58
N VAL A 117 -4.73 7.05 3.09
CA VAL A 117 -4.08 6.95 1.77
C VAL A 117 -5.00 7.49 0.67
N TYR A 118 -6.25 7.04 0.65
CA TYR A 118 -7.23 7.51 -0.33
C TYR A 118 -7.55 8.99 -0.17
N THR A 119 -7.59 9.52 1.06
CA THR A 119 -7.83 10.96 1.30
C THR A 119 -6.77 11.80 0.61
N GLY A 120 -5.48 11.50 0.82
CA GLY A 120 -4.40 12.24 0.17
C GLY A 120 -4.44 12.12 -1.36
N ILE A 121 -4.71 10.92 -1.88
CA ILE A 121 -4.81 10.70 -3.34
C ILE A 121 -5.98 11.50 -3.94
N ILE A 122 -7.15 11.50 -3.30
CA ILE A 122 -8.36 12.18 -3.76
C ILE A 122 -8.19 13.70 -3.71
N GLU A 123 -7.64 14.25 -2.62
CA GLU A 123 -7.39 15.69 -2.48
C GLU A 123 -6.44 16.19 -3.57
N ASP A 124 -5.34 15.48 -3.80
CA ASP A 124 -4.42 15.84 -4.85
C ASP A 124 -5.01 15.66 -6.27
N HIS A 125 -5.87 14.65 -6.50
CA HIS A 125 -6.58 14.50 -7.78
C HIS A 125 -7.57 15.66 -7.99
N ARG A 126 -8.28 16.11 -6.95
CA ARG A 126 -9.13 17.31 -7.03
C ARG A 126 -8.33 18.55 -7.40
N ALA A 127 -7.18 18.76 -6.77
CA ALA A 127 -6.29 19.86 -7.12
C ALA A 127 -5.71 19.74 -8.55
N ALA A 128 -5.48 18.52 -9.04
CA ALA A 128 -5.02 18.28 -10.40
C ALA A 128 -6.13 18.53 -11.44
N VAL A 129 -7.39 18.16 -11.14
CA VAL A 129 -8.56 18.47 -11.98
C VAL A 129 -8.69 19.98 -12.18
N GLU A 130 -8.68 20.76 -11.10
CA GLU A 130 -8.79 22.23 -11.16
C GLU A 130 -7.72 22.84 -12.07
N LYS A 131 -6.45 22.45 -11.87
CA LYS A 131 -5.33 22.94 -12.69
C LYS A 131 -5.38 22.46 -14.13
N ALA A 132 -5.87 21.25 -14.37
CA ALA A 132 -6.03 20.73 -15.73
C ALA A 132 -7.14 21.47 -16.47
N GLY A 133 -8.26 21.81 -15.81
CA GLY A 133 -9.37 22.56 -16.42
C GLY A 133 -8.98 23.96 -16.91
N GLU A 134 -7.97 24.59 -16.29
CA GLU A 134 -7.41 25.86 -16.77
C GLU A 134 -6.63 25.73 -18.09
N LEU A 135 -6.17 24.52 -18.44
CA LEU A 135 -5.17 24.30 -19.49
C LEU A 135 -5.65 23.39 -20.63
N ASP A 136 -6.33 22.30 -20.29
CA ASP A 136 -6.68 21.21 -21.19
C ASP A 136 -7.89 20.43 -20.67
N PRO A 137 -9.10 20.71 -21.18
CA PRO A 137 -10.33 20.07 -20.72
C PRO A 137 -10.36 18.55 -21.00
N VAL A 138 -9.53 18.04 -21.92
CA VAL A 138 -9.44 16.60 -22.17
C VAL A 138 -8.69 15.89 -21.03
N THR A 139 -7.63 16.50 -20.50
CA THR A 139 -6.96 15.95 -19.31
C THR A 139 -7.80 16.16 -18.05
N GLU A 140 -8.54 17.26 -17.95
CA GLU A 140 -9.52 17.47 -16.88
C GLU A 140 -10.54 16.33 -16.82
N ASP A 141 -11.17 16.00 -17.95
CA ASP A 141 -12.17 14.93 -18.06
C ASP A 141 -11.61 13.57 -17.63
N LEU A 142 -10.40 13.22 -18.08
CA LEU A 142 -9.68 12.02 -17.65
C LEU A 142 -9.53 11.96 -16.11
N LEU A 143 -9.08 13.06 -15.50
CA LEU A 143 -8.88 13.11 -14.06
C LEU A 143 -10.19 13.12 -13.27
N ILE A 144 -11.27 13.66 -13.84
CA ILE A 144 -12.62 13.58 -13.26
C ILE A 144 -13.12 12.13 -13.25
N GLU A 145 -12.87 11.37 -14.32
CA GLU A 145 -13.21 9.94 -14.38
C GLU A 145 -12.45 9.15 -13.29
N HIS A 146 -11.13 9.37 -13.18
CA HIS A 146 -10.31 8.75 -12.13
C HIS A 146 -10.83 9.10 -10.73
N LEU A 147 -11.08 10.39 -10.48
CA LEU A 147 -11.56 10.89 -9.19
C LEU A 147 -12.87 10.22 -8.79
N ARG A 148 -13.82 10.08 -9.72
CA ARG A 148 -15.09 9.41 -9.47
C ARG A 148 -14.90 7.97 -9.01
N GLY A 149 -14.00 7.22 -9.65
CA GLY A 149 -13.67 5.84 -9.27
C GLY A 149 -12.97 5.74 -7.91
N LEU A 150 -12.03 6.65 -7.65
CA LEU A 150 -11.29 6.70 -6.38
C LEU A 150 -12.21 7.05 -5.19
N GLU A 151 -13.08 8.05 -5.34
CA GLU A 151 -14.06 8.44 -4.30
C GLU A 151 -15.07 7.33 -4.04
N GLN A 152 -15.54 6.66 -5.09
CA GLN A 152 -16.45 5.52 -4.98
C GLN A 152 -15.83 4.38 -4.17
N PHE A 153 -14.55 4.07 -4.39
CA PHE A 153 -13.87 3.02 -3.64
C PHE A 153 -13.55 3.45 -2.20
N GLN A 154 -13.16 4.72 -1.97
CA GLN A 154 -13.00 5.22 -0.60
C GLN A 154 -14.31 5.11 0.18
N TRP A 155 -15.46 5.33 -0.46
CA TRP A 155 -16.75 5.08 0.19
C TRP A 155 -16.92 3.60 0.60
N PHE A 156 -16.54 2.63 -0.24
CA PHE A 156 -16.56 1.21 0.16
C PHE A 156 -15.66 0.95 1.38
N VAL A 157 -14.47 1.56 1.44
CA VAL A 157 -13.58 1.50 2.60
C VAL A 157 -14.28 2.09 3.84
N ARG A 158 -14.79 3.32 3.74
CA ARG A 158 -15.45 4.03 4.84
C ARG A 158 -16.72 3.35 5.34
N ALA A 159 -17.47 2.68 4.47
CA ALA A 159 -18.67 1.94 4.86
C ALA A 159 -18.37 0.79 5.84
N HIS A 160 -17.13 0.25 5.85
CA HIS A 160 -16.69 -0.72 6.85
C HIS A 160 -16.31 -0.06 8.20
N LEU A 161 -15.99 1.23 8.18
CA LEU A 161 -15.53 2.01 9.33
C LEU A 161 -16.64 2.86 9.97
N GLU A 162 -17.78 2.98 9.30
CA GLU A 162 -18.90 3.83 9.67
C GLU A 162 -19.82 3.15 10.70
N SER A 163 -20.16 3.90 11.75
CA SER A 163 -21.19 3.51 12.71
C SER A 163 -22.59 3.83 12.18
N SER A 164 -23.63 3.23 12.76
CA SER A 164 -25.03 3.55 12.42
C SER A 164 -25.41 5.02 12.66
N SER A 165 -24.57 5.79 13.36
CA SER A 165 -24.75 7.24 13.57
C SER A 165 -24.11 8.11 12.48
N GLY A 166 -23.44 7.51 11.49
CA GLY A 166 -22.71 8.22 10.43
C GLY A 166 -21.31 8.69 10.84
N ALA A 167 -20.80 8.27 12.00
CA ALA A 167 -19.45 8.59 12.46
C ALA A 167 -18.46 7.49 12.06
N LEU A 168 -17.29 7.88 11.55
CA LEU A 168 -16.17 6.98 11.26
C LEU A 168 -15.42 6.63 12.55
N SER A 169 -15.09 5.35 12.72
CA SER A 169 -14.29 4.84 13.84
C SER A 169 -12.86 5.40 13.90
N THR A 170 -12.34 5.89 12.77
CA THR A 170 -11.00 6.48 12.61
C THR A 170 -10.97 8.00 12.71
N ALA A 171 -12.10 8.63 13.04
CA ALA A 171 -12.18 10.09 13.10
C ALA A 171 -11.11 10.69 14.04
N GLY A 172 -10.26 11.58 13.49
CA GLY A 172 -9.17 12.24 14.21
C GLY A 172 -7.83 11.49 14.23
N ALA A 173 -7.70 10.41 13.46
CA ALA A 173 -6.40 9.79 13.21
C ALA A 173 -5.68 10.51 12.05
N ASP A 174 -4.43 10.91 12.29
CA ASP A 174 -3.62 11.64 11.31
C ASP A 174 -2.46 10.80 10.71
N THR A 175 -2.31 9.55 11.18
CA THR A 175 -1.34 8.59 10.62
C THR A 175 -2.00 7.25 10.34
N GLU A 176 -1.43 6.50 9.41
CA GLU A 176 -1.89 5.17 9.02
C GLU A 176 -1.92 4.20 10.21
N GLU A 177 -0.89 4.21 11.06
CA GLU A 177 -0.83 3.34 12.24
C GLU A 177 -1.89 3.72 13.27
N ALA A 178 -2.11 5.03 13.49
CA ALA A 178 -3.14 5.52 14.40
C ALA A 178 -4.55 5.15 13.89
N ALA A 179 -4.79 5.29 12.59
CA ALA A 179 -6.06 4.92 11.97
C ALA A 179 -6.27 3.40 12.02
N ALA A 180 -5.21 2.61 11.78
CA ALA A 180 -5.27 1.15 11.91
C ALA A 180 -5.54 0.71 13.35
N GLU A 181 -4.92 1.34 14.34
CA GLU A 181 -5.19 1.08 15.75
C GLU A 181 -6.63 1.44 16.13
N ALA A 182 -7.13 2.60 15.71
CA ALA A 182 -8.49 3.06 15.98
C ALA A 182 -9.56 2.14 15.36
N ALA A 183 -9.32 1.66 14.15
CA ALA A 183 -10.22 0.75 13.43
C ALA A 183 -10.13 -0.70 13.92
N SER A 184 -9.03 -1.09 14.57
CA SER A 184 -8.80 -2.47 14.99
C SER A 184 -9.90 -2.97 15.93
N PRO A 185 -10.41 -4.20 15.74
CA PRO A 185 -11.36 -4.78 16.68
C PRO A 185 -10.72 -4.86 18.06
N LYS A 186 -11.38 -4.25 19.06
CA LYS A 186 -10.92 -4.32 20.46
C LYS A 186 -10.82 -5.78 20.85
N ARG A 187 -9.63 -6.24 21.23
CA ARG A 187 -9.46 -7.56 21.85
C ARG A 187 -10.45 -7.66 23.00
N ALA A 188 -11.32 -8.67 22.97
CA ALA A 188 -12.04 -9.07 24.16
C ALA A 188 -10.99 -9.23 25.25
N ALA A 189 -11.10 -8.46 26.34
CA ALA A 189 -10.23 -8.63 27.48
C ALA A 189 -10.29 -10.12 27.83
N SER A 190 -9.17 -10.83 27.63
CA SER A 190 -9.07 -12.19 28.13
C SER A 190 -9.27 -12.03 29.63
N GLY A 191 -10.43 -12.47 30.14
CA GLY A 191 -10.64 -12.57 31.57
C GLY A 191 -9.54 -13.50 32.08
N SER A 192 -8.43 -12.93 32.56
CA SER A 192 -7.41 -13.69 33.24
C SER A 192 -8.01 -14.07 34.58
N ALA A 193 -8.71 -15.21 34.61
CA ALA A 193 -8.96 -15.89 35.87
C ALA A 193 -7.58 -16.07 36.53
N PRO A 194 -7.40 -15.70 37.82
CA PRO A 194 -6.11 -15.82 38.47
C PRO A 194 -5.71 -17.29 38.45
N ALA A 195 -4.53 -17.57 37.89
CA ALA A 195 -3.98 -18.92 37.84
C ALA A 195 -3.93 -19.48 39.26
N LYS A 196 -4.73 -20.51 39.55
CA LYS A 196 -4.56 -21.33 40.75
C LYS A 196 -3.16 -21.92 40.68
N LYS A 197 -2.30 -21.55 41.63
CA LYS A 197 -0.98 -22.17 41.83
C LYS A 197 -1.18 -23.65 42.13
N THR A 198 -1.16 -24.51 41.12
CA THR A 198 -0.93 -25.94 41.30
C THR A 198 0.57 -26.14 41.47
N ALA A 199 0.96 -26.58 42.67
CA ALA A 199 2.35 -26.91 42.97
C ALA A 199 2.84 -28.04 42.04
N LEU A 200 4.01 -27.85 41.41
CA LEU A 200 4.68 -28.91 40.67
C LEU A 200 5.11 -30.03 41.63
N PRO A 201 4.97 -31.31 41.26
CA PRO A 201 5.58 -32.40 42.01
C PRO A 201 7.11 -32.38 41.83
N ALA A 202 7.83 -32.75 42.89
CA ALA A 202 9.29 -32.77 42.94
C ALA A 202 9.91 -33.74 41.92
N PRO A 203 11.12 -33.44 41.40
CA PRO A 203 11.75 -34.26 40.37
C PRO A 203 12.27 -35.59 40.93
N ALA A 204 11.99 -36.68 40.22
CA ALA A 204 12.50 -38.01 40.53
C ALA A 204 14.03 -38.10 40.30
N LYS A 205 14.74 -38.72 41.26
CA LYS A 205 16.19 -38.96 41.20
C LYS A 205 16.53 -39.91 40.04
N ARG A 206 17.26 -39.42 39.03
CA ARG A 206 17.86 -40.25 37.98
C ARG A 206 19.13 -40.92 38.51
N THR A 207 19.13 -42.25 38.59
CA THR A 207 20.34 -43.06 38.80
C THR A 207 21.16 -43.12 37.50
N ALA A 208 22.42 -42.70 37.56
CA ALA A 208 23.35 -42.72 36.44
C ALA A 208 23.85 -44.16 36.16
N LYS A 209 23.57 -44.68 34.96
CA LYS A 209 24.19 -45.92 34.46
C LYS A 209 25.43 -45.56 33.65
N LYS A 210 26.62 -45.94 34.13
CA LYS A 210 27.90 -45.80 33.41
C LYS A 210 27.87 -46.69 32.16
N THR A 211 28.10 -46.11 30.98
CA THR A 211 28.47 -46.84 29.76
C THR A 211 29.91 -46.51 29.39
N ALA A 212 30.71 -47.56 29.17
CA ALA A 212 32.13 -47.50 28.86
C ALA A 212 32.36 -47.04 27.41
N LYS A 213 33.29 -46.10 27.22
CA LYS A 213 33.83 -45.70 25.92
C LYS A 213 34.78 -46.79 25.42
N LYS A 214 34.54 -47.31 24.21
CA LYS A 214 35.56 -48.04 23.43
C LYS A 214 36.03 -47.14 22.29
N ALA A 215 37.30 -46.76 22.33
CA ALA A 215 37.97 -45.97 21.32
C ALA A 215 38.24 -46.82 20.07
N VAL A 216 38.02 -46.25 18.88
CA VAL A 216 38.58 -46.74 17.62
C VAL A 216 39.43 -45.64 17.01
N LYS A 217 40.63 -46.04 16.61
CA LYS A 217 41.79 -45.21 16.21
C LYS A 217 41.74 -44.96 14.69
N LYS A 218 42.15 -43.73 14.32
CA LYS A 218 42.31 -43.14 12.98
C LYS A 218 42.85 -44.06 11.87
N THR A 219 42.42 -43.78 10.63
CA THR A 219 43.31 -43.68 9.47
C THR A 219 42.89 -42.53 8.54
N THR A 220 43.87 -41.68 8.26
CA THR A 220 43.91 -40.58 7.30
C THR A 220 44.16 -41.09 5.88
N ALA A 221 43.52 -40.50 4.88
CA ALA A 221 44.08 -40.43 3.52
C ALA A 221 43.58 -39.17 2.81
N SER A 222 44.52 -38.25 2.60
CA SER A 222 44.43 -37.10 1.70
C SER A 222 44.53 -37.56 0.25
N ARG A 223 43.69 -37.02 -0.64
CA ARG A 223 44.10 -36.82 -2.04
C ARG A 223 43.38 -35.62 -2.66
N ARG A 224 44.23 -34.74 -3.18
CA ARG A 224 44.00 -33.48 -3.89
C ARG A 224 44.35 -33.74 -5.36
N THR A 225 43.56 -33.25 -6.31
CA THR A 225 43.90 -32.86 -7.70
C THR A 225 42.61 -32.37 -8.38
N THR A 226 42.46 -31.07 -8.71
CA THR A 226 42.63 -30.45 -10.06
C THR A 226 41.84 -31.16 -11.15
N ARG A 227 40.98 -30.51 -11.93
CA ARG A 227 41.14 -29.28 -12.70
C ARG A 227 39.76 -28.78 -13.15
#